data_AF-A0AA41HBB7-F1
#
_entry.id   AF-A0AA41HBB7-F1
#
_cell.length_a   1.000
_cell.length_b   1.000
_cell.length_c   1.000
_cell.angle_alpha   90.00
_cell.angle_beta   90.00
_cell.angle_gamma   90.00
#
_symmetry.space_group_name_H-M   'P 1'
#
loop_
_entity.id
_entity.type
_entity.pdbx_description
1 polymer ?
#
loop_
_entity_poly.entity_id
_entity_poly.type
_entity_poly.pdbx_seq_one_letter_code
_entity_poly.pdbx_strand_id
1 'polypeptide(L)'
;MQSIARRPQEIDPVFIESQLKELTTFAETRHQRKVEVCLMPAVRAADASCGALMNDLESLSRLGGAMLNAVHKCLRRAMRRSATQGKFLCRTVDLYCQNLLKRLDKEEQELLPLAQKVISSEEWFEIGSQFLAQEDNGAATQPELRPRRARIYDLGSGAAAA
;
A
#
# COMPACT_ATOMS: atom_id res chain seq x y z
N MET A 1 -31.01 -31.03 12.67
CA MET A 1 -30.09 -29.93 12.30
C MET A 1 -29.76 -30.06 10.82
N GLN A 2 -30.39 -29.27 9.96
CA GLN A 2 -30.13 -29.29 8.51
C GLN A 2 -28.96 -28.34 8.21
N SER A 3 -27.87 -28.89 7.69
CA SER A 3 -26.70 -28.13 7.24
C SER A 3 -27.05 -27.44 5.93
N ILE A 4 -27.14 -26.10 5.96
CA ILE A 4 -27.30 -25.28 4.77
C ILE A 4 -25.97 -25.33 4.03
N ALA A 5 -25.86 -26.27 3.08
CA ALA A 5 -24.77 -26.29 2.12
C ALA A 5 -24.84 -24.99 1.32
N ARG A 6 -23.99 -24.01 1.68
CA ARG A 6 -23.80 -22.81 0.88
C ARG A 6 -23.35 -23.28 -0.50
N ARG A 7 -24.12 -22.94 -1.54
CA ARG A 7 -23.68 -23.11 -2.94
C ARG A 7 -22.28 -22.52 -3.06
N PRO A 8 -21.33 -23.17 -3.76
CA PRO A 8 -20.07 -22.54 -4.08
C PRO A 8 -20.41 -21.22 -4.79
N GLN A 9 -20.10 -20.08 -4.18
CA GLN A 9 -20.16 -18.82 -4.89
C GLN A 9 -19.20 -18.97 -6.06
N GLU A 10 -19.71 -18.96 -7.29
CA GLU A 10 -18.87 -18.80 -8.48
C GLU A 10 -18.19 -17.45 -8.33
N ILE A 11 -16.92 -17.49 -7.90
CA ILE A 11 -16.15 -16.28 -7.73
C ILE A 11 -15.83 -15.77 -9.14
N ASP A 12 -16.30 -14.56 -9.46
CA ASP A 12 -16.03 -13.92 -10.74
C ASP A 12 -14.51 -13.73 -10.91
N PRO A 13 -13.88 -14.38 -11.91
CA PRO A 13 -12.44 -14.26 -12.13
C PRO A 13 -12.00 -12.83 -12.44
N VAL A 14 -12.86 -12.02 -13.07
CA VAL A 14 -12.58 -10.60 -13.35
C VAL A 14 -12.52 -9.81 -12.05
N PHE A 15 -13.40 -10.12 -11.10
CA PHE A 15 -13.39 -9.52 -9.78
C PHE A 15 -12.12 -9.90 -8.99
N ILE A 16 -11.70 -11.18 -8.97
CA ILE A 16 -10.45 -11.56 -8.28
C ILE A 16 -9.25 -10.83 -8.89
N GLU A 17 -9.18 -10.75 -10.22
CA GLU A 17 -8.09 -10.07 -10.90
C GLU A 17 -8.03 -8.58 -10.55
N SER A 18 -9.18 -7.91 -10.50
CA SER A 18 -9.24 -6.49 -10.12
C SER A 18 -8.81 -6.26 -8.67
N GLN A 19 -9.26 -7.10 -7.73
CA GLN A 19 -8.88 -7.02 -6.32
C GLN A 19 -7.38 -7.31 -6.12
N LEU A 20 -6.83 -8.29 -6.84
CA LEU A 20 -5.40 -8.58 -6.78
C LEU A 20 -4.57 -7.42 -7.35
N LYS A 21 -5.03 -6.80 -8.45
CA LYS A 21 -4.38 -5.64 -9.04
C LYS A 21 -4.37 -4.45 -8.08
N GLU A 22 -5.48 -4.22 -7.37
CA GLU A 22 -5.58 -3.17 -6.36
C GLU A 22 -4.60 -3.41 -5.21
N LEU A 23 -4.57 -4.63 -4.66
CA LEU A 23 -3.63 -5.03 -3.62
C LEU A 23 -2.16 -4.86 -4.06
N THR A 24 -1.84 -5.29 -5.28
CA THR A 24 -0.49 -5.16 -5.87
C THR A 24 -0.09 -3.71 -6.02
N THR A 25 -0.99 -2.87 -6.52
CA THR A 25 -0.74 -1.44 -6.73
C THR A 25 -0.49 -0.72 -5.40
N PHE A 26 -1.25 -1.06 -4.37
CA PHE A 26 -1.03 -0.54 -3.02
C PHE A 26 0.35 -0.96 -2.48
N ALA A 27 0.61 -2.26 -2.47
CA ALA A 27 1.79 -2.83 -1.84
C ALA A 27 3.08 -2.44 -2.57
N GLU A 28 3.20 -2.73 -3.87
CA GLU A 28 4.47 -2.60 -4.60
C GLU A 28 4.75 -1.18 -5.09
N THR A 29 3.71 -0.45 -5.54
CA THR A 29 3.94 0.83 -6.23
C THR A 29 3.92 2.03 -5.28
N ARG A 30 2.98 2.06 -4.34
CA ARG A 30 2.78 3.22 -3.47
C ARG A 30 3.50 3.08 -2.14
N HIS A 31 3.23 1.99 -1.43
CA HIS A 31 3.74 1.81 -0.08
C HIS A 31 5.23 1.46 -0.05
N GLN A 32 5.63 0.47 -0.85
CA GLN A 32 7.01 -0.02 -0.85
C GLN A 32 8.01 1.03 -1.35
N ARG A 33 7.65 1.88 -2.32
CA ARG A 33 8.54 2.98 -2.75
C ARG A 33 8.79 4.00 -1.65
N LYS A 34 7.75 4.43 -0.93
CA LYS A 34 7.89 5.40 0.15
C LYS A 34 8.85 4.89 1.23
N VAL A 35 8.70 3.63 1.60
CA VAL A 35 9.52 3.05 2.67
C VAL A 35 10.92 2.67 2.17
N GLU A 36 11.03 1.93 1.07
CA GLU A 36 12.32 1.37 0.62
C GLU A 36 13.22 2.38 -0.09
N VAL A 37 12.64 3.35 -0.81
CA VAL A 37 13.42 4.31 -1.61
C VAL A 37 13.79 5.55 -0.80
N CYS A 38 12.93 5.98 0.12
CA CYS A 38 13.17 7.23 0.87
C CYS A 38 13.51 6.96 2.33
N LEU A 39 12.66 6.21 3.04
CA LEU A 39 12.79 6.08 4.50
C LEU A 39 13.97 5.19 4.92
N MET A 40 14.06 3.98 4.38
CA MET A 40 15.11 3.02 4.75
C MET A 40 16.53 3.55 4.46
N PRO A 41 16.81 4.22 3.33
CA PRO A 41 18.11 4.84 3.10
C PRO A 41 18.46 5.93 4.11
N ALA A 42 17.52 6.79 4.47
CA ALA A 42 17.74 7.83 5.47
C ALA A 42 18.04 7.24 6.85
N VAL A 43 17.31 6.20 7.27
CA VAL A 43 17.60 5.49 8.53
C VAL A 43 18.99 4.84 8.50
N ARG A 44 19.39 4.23 7.38
CA ARG A 44 20.74 3.65 7.24
C ARG A 44 21.86 4.67 7.32
N ALA A 45 21.63 5.87 6.77
CA ALA A 45 22.59 6.95 6.85
C ALA A 45 22.72 7.50 8.27
N ALA A 46 21.61 7.54 9.01
CA ALA A 46 21.53 8.11 10.34
C ALA A 46 21.94 7.15 11.48
N ASP A 47 21.77 5.83 11.30
CA ASP A 47 22.10 4.83 12.33
C ASP A 47 22.74 3.56 11.74
N ALA A 48 24.03 3.38 12.00
CA ALA A 48 24.79 2.21 11.56
C ALA A 48 24.34 0.89 12.24
N SER A 49 23.61 0.96 13.36
CA SER A 49 23.16 -0.23 14.08
C SER A 49 21.88 -0.87 13.52
N CYS A 50 21.20 -0.20 12.58
CA CYS A 50 19.92 -0.66 12.02
C CYS A 50 20.04 -1.86 11.05
N GLY A 51 21.25 -2.35 10.76
CA GLY A 51 21.50 -3.34 9.70
C GLY A 51 20.66 -4.62 9.79
N ALA A 52 20.41 -5.14 11.00
CA ALA A 52 19.57 -6.32 11.19
C ALA A 52 18.11 -6.08 10.76
N LEU A 53 17.51 -4.97 11.22
CA LEU A 53 16.14 -4.57 10.85
C LEU A 53 16.03 -4.36 9.33
N MET A 54 17.03 -3.71 8.73
CA MET A 54 17.08 -3.48 7.29
C MET A 54 17.10 -4.78 6.49
N ASN A 55 17.91 -5.76 6.91
CA ASN A 55 17.98 -7.07 6.27
C ASN A 55 16.66 -7.84 6.38
N ASP A 56 16.00 -7.77 7.55
CA ASP A 56 14.70 -8.39 7.77
C ASP A 56 13.63 -7.83 6.83
N LEU A 57 13.53 -6.49 6.75
CA LEU A 57 12.57 -5.80 5.89
C LEU A 57 12.81 -6.14 4.42
N GLU A 58 14.05 -6.10 3.95
CA GLU A 58 14.38 -6.47 2.58
C GLU A 58 14.08 -7.95 2.28
N SER A 59 14.30 -8.84 3.23
CA SER A 59 13.98 -10.26 3.07
C SER A 59 12.48 -10.47 2.93
N LEU A 60 11.67 -9.80 3.76
CA LEU A 60 10.21 -9.81 3.65
C LEU A 60 9.73 -9.22 2.32
N SER A 61 10.37 -8.17 1.83
CA SER A 61 10.06 -7.58 0.52
C SER A 61 10.36 -8.53 -0.64
N ARG A 62 11.56 -9.16 -0.65
CA ARG A 62 11.91 -10.16 -1.66
C ARG A 62 10.96 -11.35 -1.63
N LEU A 63 10.61 -11.83 -0.44
CA LEU A 63 9.66 -12.92 -0.27
C LEU A 63 8.26 -12.53 -0.76
N GLY A 64 7.80 -11.32 -0.43
CA GLY A 64 6.53 -10.77 -0.88
C GLY A 64 6.43 -10.70 -2.40
N GLY A 65 7.45 -10.16 -3.07
CA GLY A 65 7.51 -10.12 -4.54
C GLY A 65 7.52 -11.51 -5.18
N ALA A 66 8.22 -12.49 -4.58
CA ALA A 66 8.20 -13.87 -5.06
C ALA A 66 6.80 -14.52 -4.90
N MET A 67 6.14 -14.28 -3.76
CA MET A 67 4.77 -14.76 -3.50
C MET A 67 3.77 -14.13 -4.47
N LEU A 68 3.84 -12.83 -4.71
CA LEU A 68 2.92 -12.15 -5.62
C LEU A 68 3.07 -12.64 -7.06
N ASN A 69 4.30 -12.86 -7.51
CA ASN A 69 4.57 -13.53 -8.78
C ASN A 69 3.94 -14.93 -8.85
N ALA A 70 3.95 -15.69 -7.74
CA ALA A 70 3.26 -16.97 -7.67
C ALA A 70 1.74 -16.79 -7.72
N VAL A 71 1.16 -15.81 -7.02
CA VAL A 71 -0.28 -15.50 -7.08
C VAL A 71 -0.71 -15.24 -8.53
N HIS A 72 0.00 -14.38 -9.26
CA HIS A 72 -0.29 -14.08 -10.68
C HIS A 72 -0.25 -15.35 -11.56
N LYS A 73 0.73 -16.23 -11.34
CA LYS A 73 0.81 -17.52 -12.06
C LYS A 73 -0.37 -18.44 -11.71
N CYS A 74 -0.78 -18.47 -10.44
CA CYS A 74 -1.90 -19.28 -9.97
C CYS A 74 -3.24 -18.78 -10.53
N LEU A 75 -3.46 -17.47 -10.53
CA LEU A 75 -4.66 -16.85 -11.09
C LEU A 75 -4.82 -17.21 -12.57
N ARG A 76 -3.77 -17.02 -13.38
CA ARG A 76 -3.77 -17.42 -14.80
C ARG A 76 -4.09 -18.90 -15.02
N ARG A 77 -3.66 -19.78 -14.12
CA ARG A 77 -3.95 -21.22 -14.17
C ARG A 77 -5.38 -21.54 -13.74
N ALA A 78 -5.87 -20.89 -12.69
CA ALA A 78 -7.23 -21.04 -12.19
C ALA A 78 -8.26 -20.58 -13.21
N MET A 79 -8.01 -19.48 -13.92
CA MET A 79 -8.88 -19.00 -15.02
C MET A 79 -8.98 -19.98 -16.20
N ARG A 80 -8.04 -20.93 -16.33
CA ARG A 80 -8.00 -21.91 -17.44
C ARG A 80 -8.47 -23.31 -17.05
N ARG A 81 -8.70 -23.64 -15.76
CA ARG A 81 -8.87 -25.02 -15.26
C ARG A 81 -9.75 -25.12 -14.00
N SER A 82 -10.04 -26.38 -13.62
CA SER A 82 -10.85 -26.89 -12.48
C SER A 82 -10.64 -26.25 -11.08
N ALA A 83 -11.67 -26.41 -10.24
CA ALA A 83 -11.81 -25.97 -8.85
C ALA A 83 -10.59 -26.21 -7.92
N THR A 84 -9.76 -27.23 -8.17
CA THR A 84 -8.55 -27.50 -7.37
C THR A 84 -7.52 -26.37 -7.47
N GLN A 85 -7.46 -25.64 -8.60
CA GLN A 85 -6.57 -24.48 -8.75
C GLN A 85 -7.02 -23.28 -7.91
N GLY A 86 -8.34 -23.16 -7.62
CA GLY A 86 -8.88 -22.11 -6.77
C GLY A 86 -8.38 -22.19 -5.34
N LYS A 87 -8.34 -23.40 -4.74
CA LYS A 87 -7.80 -23.61 -3.39
C LYS A 87 -6.33 -23.22 -3.29
N PHE A 88 -5.54 -23.53 -4.31
CA PHE A 88 -4.13 -23.18 -4.36
C PHE A 88 -3.92 -21.66 -4.48
N LEU A 89 -4.75 -20.98 -5.29
CA LEU A 89 -4.77 -19.53 -5.38
C LEU A 89 -5.07 -18.88 -4.02
N CYS A 90 -6.16 -19.28 -3.35
CA CYS A 90 -6.52 -18.75 -2.04
C CYS A 90 -5.36 -18.92 -1.04
N ARG A 91 -4.76 -20.11 -0.97
CA ARG A 91 -3.64 -20.35 -0.05
C ARG A 91 -2.42 -19.49 -0.37
N THR A 92 -2.14 -19.23 -1.64
CA THR A 92 -1.00 -18.40 -2.05
C THR A 92 -1.25 -16.93 -1.71
N VAL A 93 -2.49 -16.45 -1.89
CA VAL A 93 -2.90 -15.09 -1.46
C VAL A 93 -2.79 -14.95 0.05
N ASP A 94 -3.27 -15.92 0.83
CA ASP A 94 -3.17 -15.88 2.29
C ASP A 94 -1.71 -15.74 2.77
N LEU A 95 -0.79 -16.51 2.16
CA LEU A 95 0.63 -16.45 2.49
C LEU A 95 1.24 -15.08 2.14
N TYR A 96 0.88 -14.52 0.99
CA TYR A 96 1.29 -13.17 0.62
C TYR A 96 0.80 -12.13 1.63
N CYS A 97 -0.48 -12.16 2.00
CA CYS A 97 -1.06 -11.24 2.97
C CYS A 97 -0.40 -11.36 4.34
N GLN A 98 -0.12 -12.58 4.81
CA GLN A 98 0.61 -12.80 6.06
C GLN A 98 2.03 -12.22 6.03
N ASN A 99 2.75 -12.38 4.91
CA ASN A 99 4.06 -11.77 4.73
C ASN A 99 4.00 -10.24 4.72
N LEU A 100 3.00 -9.67 4.03
CA LEU A 100 2.79 -8.23 3.99
C LEU A 100 2.47 -7.67 5.38
N LEU A 101 1.56 -8.31 6.13
CA LEU A 101 1.24 -7.92 7.51
C LEU A 101 2.47 -7.97 8.42
N LYS A 102 3.29 -9.02 8.31
CA LYS A 102 4.53 -9.12 9.07
C LYS A 102 5.51 -7.99 8.75
N ARG A 103 5.58 -7.58 7.48
CA ARG A 103 6.41 -6.45 7.06
C ARG A 103 5.88 -5.13 7.64
N LEU A 104 4.58 -4.89 7.53
CA LEU A 104 3.93 -3.70 8.10
C LEU A 104 4.12 -3.60 9.61
N ASP A 105 3.96 -4.71 10.33
CA ASP A 105 4.18 -4.77 11.78
C ASP A 105 5.63 -4.37 12.15
N LYS A 106 6.63 -4.89 11.43
CA LYS A 106 8.02 -4.46 11.63
C LYS A 106 8.24 -2.98 11.30
N GLU A 107 7.59 -2.46 10.28
CA GLU A 107 7.68 -1.04 9.96
C GLU A 107 7.10 -0.18 11.08
N GLU A 108 5.90 -0.51 11.54
CA GLU A 108 5.18 0.24 12.58
C GLU A 108 5.86 0.17 13.94
N GLN A 109 6.33 -1.01 14.34
CA GLN A 109 6.86 -1.25 15.68
C GLN A 109 8.35 -0.96 15.81
N GLU A 110 9.11 -1.03 14.71
CA GLU A 110 10.58 -0.91 14.75
C GLU A 110 11.11 0.22 13.86
N LEU A 111 10.75 0.24 12.57
CA LEU A 111 11.32 1.20 11.61
C LEU A 111 10.87 2.63 11.88
N LEU A 112 9.56 2.87 12.03
CA LEU A 112 9.01 4.21 12.22
C LEU A 112 9.49 4.84 13.54
N PRO A 113 9.49 4.14 14.70
CA PRO A 113 10.06 4.68 15.92
C PRO A 113 11.56 4.97 15.81
N LEU A 114 12.32 4.10 15.14
CA LEU A 114 13.74 4.35 14.90
C LEU A 114 13.94 5.59 14.04
N ALA A 115 13.22 5.71 12.92
CA ALA A 115 13.28 6.85 12.02
C ALA A 115 12.96 8.16 12.74
N GLN A 116 11.93 8.20 13.58
CA GLN A 116 11.58 9.38 14.38
C GLN A 116 12.72 9.80 15.32
N LYS A 117 13.50 8.85 15.83
CA LYS A 117 14.60 9.11 16.75
C LYS A 117 15.87 9.61 16.05
N VAL A 118 16.18 9.07 14.86
CA VAL A 118 17.49 9.25 14.23
C VAL A 118 17.50 10.24 13.06
N ILE A 119 16.37 10.44 12.39
CA ILE A 119 16.28 11.34 11.23
C ILE A 119 16.04 12.77 11.72
N SER A 120 16.82 13.71 11.19
CA SER A 120 16.69 15.14 11.49
C SER A 120 15.43 15.75 10.86
N SER A 121 14.96 16.88 11.39
CA SER A 121 13.78 17.56 10.82
C SER A 121 13.98 18.05 9.38
N GLU A 122 15.21 18.44 9.02
CA GLU A 122 15.57 18.84 7.66
C GLU A 122 15.47 17.64 6.70
N GLU A 123 15.99 16.49 7.10
CA GLU A 123 15.94 15.29 6.28
C GLU A 123 14.52 14.72 6.16
N TRP A 124 13.70 14.84 7.21
CA TRP A 124 12.26 14.57 7.12
C TRP A 124 11.54 15.45 6.09
N PHE A 125 11.93 16.73 5.99
CA PHE A 125 11.37 17.64 4.99
C PHE A 125 11.73 17.18 3.57
N GLU A 126 12.98 16.78 3.34
CA GLU A 126 13.42 16.24 2.05
C GLU A 126 12.70 14.93 1.68
N ILE A 127 12.53 14.01 2.63
CA ILE A 127 11.74 12.78 2.41
C ILE A 127 10.29 13.13 2.03
N GLY A 128 9.68 14.09 2.71
CA GLY A 128 8.32 14.55 2.40
C GLY A 128 8.21 15.13 0.99
N SER A 129 9.19 15.93 0.57
CA SER A 129 9.29 16.47 -0.79
C SER A 129 9.37 15.36 -1.85
N GLN A 130 10.18 14.33 -1.60
CA GLN A 130 10.29 13.17 -2.48
C GLN A 130 8.97 12.41 -2.62
N PHE A 131 8.20 12.26 -1.54
CA PHE A 131 6.89 11.61 -1.60
C PHE A 131 5.91 12.35 -2.50
N LEU A 132 5.85 13.69 -2.41
CA LEU A 132 4.97 14.51 -3.23
C LEU A 132 5.36 14.46 -4.71
N ALA A 133 6.66 14.58 -5.02
CA ALA A 133 7.14 14.47 -6.39
C ALA A 133 6.85 13.10 -7.03
N GLN A 134 6.83 12.03 -6.22
CA GLN A 134 6.48 10.69 -6.70
C GLN A 134 4.98 10.50 -6.92
N GLU A 135 4.13 11.17 -6.14
CA GLU A 135 2.68 11.16 -6.33
C GLU A 135 2.27 11.89 -7.62
N ASP A 136 2.89 13.04 -7.93
CA ASP A 136 2.63 13.80 -9.17
C ASP A 136 2.98 13.01 -10.43
N ASN A 137 4.06 12.23 -10.41
CA ASN A 137 4.44 11.35 -11.52
C ASN A 137 3.46 10.17 -11.73
N GLY A 138 2.65 9.84 -10.72
CA GLY A 138 1.55 8.86 -10.83
C GLY A 138 0.19 9.49 -11.11
N ALA A 139 0.04 10.80 -10.91
CA ALA A 139 -1.21 11.55 -11.00
C ALA A 139 -1.50 12.15 -12.39
N ALA A 140 -0.66 11.91 -13.40
CA ALA A 140 -0.93 12.28 -14.80
C ALA A 140 -2.19 11.60 -15.41
N THR A 141 -3.11 11.07 -14.60
CA THR A 141 -4.44 10.58 -15.00
C THR A 141 -5.57 10.98 -14.03
N GLN A 142 -5.41 11.98 -13.15
CA GLN A 142 -6.56 12.54 -12.43
C GLN A 142 -6.51 14.08 -12.33
N PRO A 143 -7.51 14.82 -12.83
CA PRO A 143 -7.59 16.25 -12.66
C PRO A 143 -7.97 16.60 -11.20
N GLU A 144 -7.01 17.22 -10.51
CA GLU A 144 -7.13 18.32 -9.55
C GLU A 144 -8.48 18.49 -8.81
N LEU A 145 -8.58 17.96 -7.60
CA LEU A 145 -9.53 18.46 -6.60
C LEU A 145 -8.92 19.66 -5.89
N ARG A 146 -9.06 20.85 -6.49
CA ARG A 146 -8.76 22.12 -5.82
C ARG A 146 -9.74 22.32 -4.64
N PRO A 147 -9.27 22.60 -3.40
CA PRO A 147 -10.17 23.02 -2.35
C PRO A 147 -10.70 24.42 -2.67
N ARG A 148 -12.03 24.51 -2.87
CA ARG A 148 -12.75 25.77 -3.03
C ARG A 148 -12.71 26.52 -1.70
N ARG A 149 -11.75 27.43 -1.53
CA ARG A 149 -11.73 28.42 -0.45
C ARG A 149 -13.06 29.21 -0.51
N ALA A 150 -14.02 28.84 0.31
CA ALA A 150 -15.22 29.64 0.53
C ALA A 150 -14.78 30.95 1.20
N ARG A 151 -14.80 32.03 0.44
CA ARG A 151 -14.70 33.39 0.96
C ARG A 151 -15.98 33.64 1.76
N ILE A 152 -15.91 33.45 3.07
CA ILE A 152 -16.83 34.10 4.00
C ILE A 152 -16.37 35.55 4.09
N TYR A 153 -17.29 36.48 3.83
CA TYR A 153 -17.45 37.87 4.31
C TYR A 153 -18.11 38.66 3.17
N ASP A 154 -19.41 38.92 3.28
CA ASP A 154 -19.98 40.27 3.36
C ASP A 154 -21.52 40.20 3.19
N LEU A 155 -22.24 40.32 4.30
CA LEU A 155 -23.67 40.64 4.32
C LEU A 155 -23.84 41.79 5.32
N GLY A 156 -23.29 42.94 4.95
CA GLY A 156 -23.57 44.23 5.55
C GLY A 156 -23.94 45.24 4.47
N SER A 157 -25.12 45.13 3.88
CA SER A 157 -25.68 46.22 3.07
C SER A 157 -27.17 46.36 3.36
N GLY A 158 -27.51 47.48 4.00
CA GLY A 158 -28.85 47.80 4.44
C GLY A 158 -29.79 48.22 3.31
N ALA A 159 -31.08 48.13 3.59
CA ALA A 159 -32.11 49.02 3.05
C ALA A 159 -33.43 48.73 3.77
N ALA A 160 -33.91 49.69 4.56
CA ALA A 160 -35.33 49.86 4.83
C ALA A 160 -35.59 51.37 4.86
N ALA A 161 -35.84 51.91 3.68
CA ALA A 161 -36.38 53.25 3.50
C ALA A 161 -37.89 53.23 3.79
N ALA A 162 -38.35 54.34 4.35
CA ALA A 162 -39.74 54.70 4.61
C ALA A 162 -40.58 54.82 3.33
#